data_AF-A0A7X8W857-F1
#
_entry.id   AF-A0A7X8W857-F1
#
_cell.length_a   1.000
_cell.length_b   1.000
_cell.length_c   1.000
_cell.angle_alpha   90.00
_cell.angle_beta   90.00
_cell.angle_gamma   90.00
#
_symmetry.space_group_name_H-M   'P 1'
#
loop_
_entity.id
_entity.type
_entity.pdbx_description
1 polymer ?
#
loop_
_entity_poly.entity_id
_entity_poly.type
_entity_poly.pdbx_seq_one_letter_code
_entity_poly.pdbx_strand_id
1 'polypeptide(L)'
;MTKIDEITRENWILGAFPEWGTWLNEEIDNTVVEPGTFAMWWLGVVGCWFKTENDTNIAIDLWFGNGKRTQQVANMKPYHQMRNMMGVKKLQPNLRAYPIVYDPFAVTKCDAVLSTHYHNDHIDPFFAKAVLDNCGPDVPFIGPLESVKKWIGWGVPEERCQIVKPGDVIKIKDTTIHVLDSYDRTCLVTTEVGEDL
;
A
#
# COMPACT_ATOMS: atom_id res chain seq x y z
N MET A 1 -33.95 -15.61 19.68
CA MET A 1 -33.30 -15.73 18.37
C MET A 1 -32.26 -16.83 18.44
N THR A 2 -32.11 -17.61 17.39
CA THR A 2 -31.03 -18.60 17.29
C THR A 2 -29.78 -17.94 16.70
N LYS A 3 -28.62 -18.57 16.86
CA LYS A 3 -27.37 -18.09 16.22
C LYS A 3 -27.49 -17.94 14.70
N ILE A 4 -28.32 -18.75 14.04
CA ILE A 4 -28.54 -18.67 12.59
C ILE A 4 -29.30 -17.40 12.20
N ASP A 5 -30.27 -16.99 13.03
CA ASP A 5 -31.10 -15.81 12.77
C ASP A 5 -30.32 -14.50 12.89
N GLU A 6 -29.19 -14.52 13.60
CA GLU A 6 -28.32 -13.35 13.82
C GLU A 6 -27.24 -13.21 12.74
N ILE A 7 -26.98 -14.23 11.92
CA ILE A 7 -25.94 -14.19 10.90
C ILE A 7 -26.41 -13.32 9.72
N THR A 8 -25.63 -12.30 9.42
CA THR A 8 -25.78 -11.46 8.23
C THR A 8 -24.52 -11.58 7.38
N ARG A 9 -24.59 -11.09 6.15
CA ARG A 9 -23.40 -11.04 5.29
C ARG A 9 -22.34 -10.12 5.91
N GLU A 10 -22.76 -9.03 6.54
CA GLU A 10 -21.90 -7.99 7.10
C GLU A 10 -21.15 -8.50 8.32
N ASN A 11 -21.84 -9.16 9.27
CA ASN A 11 -21.16 -9.70 10.45
C ASN A 11 -20.30 -10.93 10.12
N TRP A 12 -20.63 -11.70 9.09
CA TRP A 12 -19.75 -12.73 8.56
C TRP A 12 -18.45 -12.13 8.03
N ILE A 13 -18.52 -11.07 7.21
CA ILE A 13 -17.33 -10.39 6.68
C ILE A 13 -16.49 -9.80 7.82
N LEU A 14 -17.12 -9.05 8.74
CA LEU A 14 -16.41 -8.42 9.87
C LEU A 14 -15.84 -9.45 10.85
N GLY A 15 -16.44 -10.64 10.96
CA GLY A 15 -15.96 -11.71 11.83
C GLY A 15 -14.92 -12.63 11.20
N ALA A 16 -14.62 -12.49 9.90
CA ALA A 16 -13.74 -13.41 9.16
C ALA A 16 -12.53 -12.76 8.48
N PHE A 17 -12.51 -11.43 8.30
CA PHE A 17 -11.45 -10.72 7.56
C PHE A 17 -10.80 -9.62 8.41
N PRO A 18 -9.52 -9.27 8.16
CA PRO A 18 -8.60 -9.93 7.20
C PRO A 18 -8.23 -11.36 7.65
N GLU A 19 -7.77 -12.20 6.73
CA GLU A 19 -7.65 -13.66 6.95
C GLU A 19 -6.74 -14.03 8.13
N TRP A 20 -5.76 -13.18 8.47
CA TRP A 20 -4.85 -13.39 9.58
C TRP A 20 -5.18 -12.56 10.83
N GLY A 21 -6.22 -11.72 10.77
CA GLY A 21 -6.50 -10.74 11.81
C GLY A 21 -5.27 -9.89 12.11
N THR A 22 -4.85 -9.85 13.37
CA THR A 22 -3.67 -9.12 13.86
C THR A 22 -2.43 -9.99 14.06
N TRP A 23 -2.43 -11.25 13.60
CA TRP A 23 -1.30 -12.17 13.85
C TRP A 23 0.04 -11.60 13.39
N LEU A 24 0.11 -11.12 12.15
CA LEU A 24 1.35 -10.56 11.61
C LEU A 24 1.69 -9.19 12.22
N ASN A 25 0.68 -8.41 12.62
CA ASN A 25 0.89 -7.17 13.36
C ASN A 25 1.64 -7.46 14.67
N GLU A 26 1.13 -8.41 15.45
CA GLU A 26 1.74 -8.85 16.71
C GLU A 26 3.14 -9.46 16.49
N GLU A 27 3.33 -10.25 15.43
CA GLU A 27 4.64 -10.81 15.09
C GLU A 27 5.68 -9.72 14.81
N ILE A 28 5.33 -8.73 13.99
CA ILE A 28 6.19 -7.59 13.65
C ILE A 28 6.52 -6.79 14.92
N ASP A 29 5.52 -6.48 15.75
CA ASP A 29 5.70 -5.70 16.97
C ASP A 29 6.61 -6.42 17.97
N ASN A 30 6.40 -7.73 18.17
CA ASN A 30 7.14 -8.56 19.12
C ASN A 30 8.56 -8.92 18.64
N THR A 31 8.85 -8.82 17.35
CA THR A 31 10.16 -9.19 16.82
C THR A 31 11.23 -8.23 17.32
N VAL A 32 12.17 -8.74 18.12
CA VAL A 32 13.42 -8.03 18.47
C VAL A 32 14.46 -8.41 17.43
N VAL A 33 14.93 -7.43 16.67
CA VAL A 33 15.91 -7.64 15.60
C VAL A 33 17.31 -7.66 16.21
N GLU A 34 18.07 -8.71 15.93
CA GLU A 34 19.41 -8.90 16.48
C GLU A 34 20.40 -7.84 15.97
N PRO A 35 21.41 -7.45 16.78
CA PRO A 35 22.39 -6.46 16.37
C PRO A 35 23.12 -6.81 15.07
N GLY A 36 23.30 -5.82 14.19
CA GLY A 36 23.89 -5.99 12.86
C GLY A 36 22.98 -6.68 11.83
N THR A 37 21.69 -6.82 12.10
CA THR A 37 20.71 -7.43 11.20
C THR A 37 19.49 -6.54 10.96
N PHE A 38 18.65 -6.93 9.99
CA PHE A 38 17.32 -6.37 9.78
C PHE A 38 16.35 -7.51 9.45
N ALA A 39 15.08 -7.31 9.77
CA ALA A 39 13.99 -8.22 9.41
C ALA A 39 13.12 -7.60 8.32
N MET A 40 12.50 -8.47 7.51
CA MET A 40 11.57 -8.07 6.47
C MET A 40 10.42 -9.06 6.38
N TRP A 41 9.20 -8.55 6.21
CA TRP A 41 8.00 -9.34 5.96
C TRP A 41 7.38 -8.94 4.62
N TRP A 42 6.94 -9.94 3.87
CA TRP A 42 6.18 -9.74 2.66
C TRP A 42 4.68 -9.74 2.96
N LEU A 43 4.00 -8.65 2.67
CA LEU A 43 2.58 -8.41 2.97
C LEU A 43 1.68 -8.62 1.73
N GLY A 44 2.27 -9.07 0.61
CA GLY A 44 1.59 -9.35 -0.66
C GLY A 44 1.81 -8.28 -1.74
N VAL A 45 1.54 -8.63 -3.01
CA VAL A 45 2.08 -7.91 -4.19
C VAL A 45 3.60 -7.77 -4.03
N VAL A 46 4.09 -6.54 -3.85
CA VAL A 46 5.46 -6.17 -3.53
C VAL A 46 5.56 -5.44 -2.19
N GLY A 47 4.45 -5.36 -1.45
CA GLY A 47 4.38 -4.68 -0.17
C GLY A 47 5.27 -5.37 0.85
N CYS A 48 6.23 -4.62 1.39
CA CYS A 48 7.19 -5.13 2.36
C CYS A 48 7.24 -4.24 3.59
N TRP A 49 7.30 -4.88 4.76
CA TRP A 49 7.62 -4.24 6.03
C TRP A 49 9.07 -4.51 6.38
N PHE A 50 9.81 -3.47 6.76
CA PHE A 50 11.19 -3.58 7.24
C PHE A 50 11.28 -3.16 8.70
N LYS A 51 12.08 -3.89 9.48
CA LYS A 51 12.41 -3.55 10.86
C LYS A 51 13.90 -3.67 11.09
N THR A 52 14.54 -2.62 11.61
CA THR A 52 15.98 -2.63 11.93
C THR A 52 16.25 -3.05 13.38
N GLU A 53 17.52 -3.32 13.72
CA GLU A 53 17.99 -3.59 15.08
C GLU A 53 17.63 -2.49 16.10
N ASN A 54 17.49 -1.23 15.66
CA ASN A 54 17.09 -0.11 16.51
C ASN A 54 15.58 0.18 16.47
N ASP A 55 14.79 -0.81 16.03
CA ASP A 55 13.32 -0.73 15.98
C ASP A 55 12.82 0.44 15.09
N THR A 56 13.52 0.68 13.98
CA THR A 56 13.03 1.52 12.87
C THR A 56 12.14 0.70 11.97
N ASN A 57 10.89 1.13 11.77
CA ASN A 57 9.87 0.40 11.03
C ASN A 57 9.48 1.13 9.75
N ILE A 58 9.66 0.50 8.59
CA ILE A 58 9.43 1.14 7.29
C ILE A 58 8.48 0.28 6.47
N ALA A 59 7.38 0.88 6.02
CA ALA A 59 6.40 0.27 5.15
C ALA A 59 6.65 0.72 3.70
N ILE A 60 6.86 -0.22 2.78
CA ILE A 60 7.08 0.08 1.36
C ILE A 60 6.03 -0.64 0.52
N ASP A 61 5.31 0.10 -0.34
CA ASP A 61 4.34 -0.42 -1.31
C ASP A 61 3.23 -1.31 -0.72
N LEU A 62 2.82 -1.06 0.52
CA LEU A 62 1.74 -1.84 1.13
C LEU A 62 0.42 -1.62 0.40
N TRP A 63 -0.28 -2.70 0.10
CA TRP A 63 -1.57 -2.68 -0.61
C TRP A 63 -2.61 -3.64 -0.05
N PHE A 64 -3.72 -3.07 0.42
CA PHE A 64 -4.83 -3.76 1.07
C PHE A 64 -6.10 -3.77 0.20
N GLY A 65 -5.97 -3.27 -1.04
CA GLY A 65 -7.02 -3.33 -2.04
C GLY A 65 -7.27 -4.74 -2.61
N ASN A 66 -8.15 -4.76 -3.61
CA ASN A 66 -8.61 -5.97 -4.28
C ASN A 66 -8.49 -5.85 -5.81
N GLY A 67 -8.49 -7.00 -6.49
CA GLY A 67 -8.70 -7.08 -7.93
C GLY A 67 -10.18 -6.89 -8.33
N LYS A 68 -10.57 -7.41 -9.49
CA LYS A 68 -11.98 -7.38 -9.93
C LYS A 68 -12.88 -8.14 -8.96
N ARG A 69 -14.10 -7.62 -8.77
CA ARG A 69 -15.14 -8.19 -7.87
C ARG A 69 -16.43 -8.57 -8.61
N THR A 70 -16.53 -8.25 -9.90
CA THR A 70 -17.70 -8.53 -10.74
C THR A 70 -17.28 -8.61 -12.21
N GLN A 71 -18.00 -9.41 -13.00
CA GLN A 71 -17.88 -9.47 -14.46
C GLN A 71 -18.88 -8.54 -15.18
N GLN A 72 -19.72 -7.81 -14.43
CA GLN A 72 -20.73 -6.91 -15.00
C GLN A 72 -20.13 -5.71 -15.74
N VAL A 73 -18.88 -5.33 -15.43
CA VAL A 73 -18.15 -4.29 -16.15
C VAL A 73 -17.49 -4.90 -17.38
N ALA A 74 -18.01 -4.61 -18.57
CA ALA A 74 -17.54 -5.26 -19.80
C ALA A 74 -16.15 -4.78 -20.26
N ASN A 75 -15.84 -3.50 -20.06
CA ASN A 75 -14.66 -2.86 -20.63
C ASN A 75 -13.77 -2.21 -19.56
N MET A 76 -12.46 -2.20 -19.81
CA MET A 76 -11.52 -1.37 -19.06
C MET A 76 -11.83 0.11 -19.26
N LYS A 77 -11.53 0.92 -18.24
CA LYS A 77 -11.63 2.38 -18.32
C LYS A 77 -10.84 2.92 -19.53
N PRO A 78 -11.30 4.01 -20.18
CA PRO A 78 -10.45 4.76 -21.10
C PRO A 78 -9.10 5.08 -20.47
N TYR A 79 -8.04 5.06 -21.28
CA TYR A 79 -6.68 5.42 -20.87
C TYR A 79 -6.02 4.54 -19.79
N HIS A 80 -6.66 3.43 -19.40
CA HIS A 80 -5.99 2.39 -18.60
C HIS A 80 -4.73 1.90 -19.33
N GLN A 81 -3.63 1.73 -18.62
CA GLN A 81 -2.32 1.37 -19.20
C GLN A 81 -2.37 0.12 -20.06
N MET A 82 -3.08 -0.93 -19.64
CA MET A 82 -3.24 -2.15 -20.46
C MET A 82 -3.97 -1.89 -21.79
N ARG A 83 -4.89 -0.92 -21.82
CA ARG A 83 -5.56 -0.49 -23.05
C ARG A 83 -4.61 0.32 -23.92
N ASN A 84 -3.83 1.22 -23.34
CA ASN A 84 -2.85 2.04 -24.07
C ASN A 84 -1.71 1.19 -24.66
N MET A 85 -1.24 0.18 -23.92
CA MET A 85 -0.16 -0.72 -24.37
C MET A 85 -0.60 -1.72 -25.45
N MET A 86 -1.80 -2.29 -25.33
CA MET A 86 -2.20 -3.45 -26.15
C MET A 86 -3.38 -3.18 -27.08
N GLY A 87 -4.00 -1.99 -27.03
CA GLY A 87 -5.19 -1.66 -27.83
C GLY A 87 -6.46 -2.44 -27.45
N VAL A 88 -6.45 -3.15 -26.31
CA VAL A 88 -7.57 -4.00 -25.86
C VAL A 88 -8.62 -3.19 -25.09
N LYS A 89 -9.90 -3.52 -25.26
CA LYS A 89 -11.02 -2.87 -24.55
C LYS A 89 -11.63 -3.72 -23.45
N LYS A 90 -11.60 -5.05 -23.59
CA LYS A 90 -12.22 -5.99 -22.65
C LYS A 90 -11.61 -5.85 -21.26
N LEU A 91 -12.42 -6.05 -20.22
CA LEU A 91 -11.97 -6.04 -18.83
C LEU A 91 -10.82 -7.04 -18.61
N GLN A 92 -9.75 -6.58 -17.95
CA GLN A 92 -8.69 -7.47 -17.47
C GLN A 92 -9.24 -8.35 -16.32
N PRO A 93 -9.06 -9.69 -16.36
CA PRO A 93 -9.53 -10.60 -15.32
C PRO A 93 -8.53 -10.72 -14.15
N ASN A 94 -8.01 -9.60 -13.64
CA ASN A 94 -7.07 -9.61 -12.52
C ASN A 94 -7.81 -9.77 -11.18
N LEU A 95 -7.80 -10.99 -10.64
CA LEU A 95 -8.34 -11.34 -9.33
C LEU A 95 -7.18 -11.44 -8.33
N ARG A 96 -7.30 -10.84 -7.15
CA ARG A 96 -6.32 -11.02 -6.06
C ARG A 96 -6.40 -12.49 -5.62
N ALA A 97 -5.26 -13.17 -5.62
CA ALA A 97 -5.19 -14.62 -5.40
C ALA A 97 -4.50 -15.01 -4.07
N TYR A 98 -4.15 -14.05 -3.23
CA TYR A 98 -3.50 -14.25 -1.94
C TYR A 98 -4.25 -13.45 -0.85
N PRO A 99 -4.24 -13.93 0.40
CA PRO A 99 -4.97 -13.31 1.51
C PRO A 99 -4.43 -11.92 1.87
N ILE A 100 -5.18 -11.19 2.70
CA ILE A 100 -4.66 -10.03 3.43
C ILE A 100 -4.07 -10.55 4.75
N VAL A 101 -2.75 -10.53 4.85
CA VAL A 101 -2.00 -11.13 5.97
C VAL A 101 -1.73 -10.17 7.13
N TYR A 102 -2.01 -8.88 6.95
CA TYR A 102 -1.78 -7.81 7.92
C TYR A 102 -3.02 -6.92 7.97
N ASP A 103 -3.47 -6.56 9.16
CA ASP A 103 -4.54 -5.58 9.32
C ASP A 103 -3.94 -4.16 9.33
N PRO A 104 -4.18 -3.32 8.31
CA PRO A 104 -3.65 -1.97 8.30
C PRO A 104 -4.09 -1.16 9.52
N PHE A 105 -5.31 -1.39 10.04
CA PHE A 105 -5.86 -0.62 11.16
C PHE A 105 -5.36 -1.08 12.53
N ALA A 106 -4.64 -2.18 12.60
CA ALA A 106 -3.94 -2.62 13.81
C ALA A 106 -2.45 -2.21 13.80
N VAL A 107 -2.02 -1.32 12.89
CA VAL A 107 -0.68 -0.73 12.94
C VAL A 107 -0.53 0.09 14.23
N THR A 108 0.53 -0.19 14.99
CA THR A 108 0.85 0.51 16.25
C THR A 108 2.07 1.42 16.09
N LYS A 109 3.00 1.05 15.20
CA LYS A 109 4.23 1.78 14.93
C LYS A 109 4.60 1.74 13.45
N CYS A 110 5.00 2.88 12.92
CA CYS A 110 5.57 3.03 11.59
C CYS A 110 6.43 4.31 11.61
N ASP A 111 7.59 4.31 10.98
CA ASP A 111 8.52 5.44 10.97
C ASP A 111 8.63 6.11 9.60
N ALA A 112 8.21 5.43 8.53
CA ALA A 112 8.01 6.00 7.21
C ALA A 112 7.11 5.10 6.36
N VAL A 113 6.25 5.73 5.56
CA VAL A 113 5.46 5.07 4.52
C VAL A 113 6.05 5.45 3.16
N LEU A 114 6.47 4.46 2.37
CA LEU A 114 7.03 4.65 1.05
C LEU A 114 6.11 4.07 -0.03
N SER A 115 6.10 4.76 -1.17
CA SER A 115 5.52 4.28 -2.42
C SER A 115 6.55 4.45 -3.52
N THR A 116 6.90 3.37 -4.21
CA THR A 116 7.83 3.39 -5.35
C THR A 116 7.24 4.15 -6.53
N HIS A 117 5.93 4.01 -6.76
CA HIS A 117 5.17 4.69 -7.80
C HIS A 117 3.65 4.63 -7.55
N TYR A 118 2.88 5.37 -8.35
CA TYR A 118 1.48 5.71 -8.07
C TYR A 118 0.43 4.66 -8.52
N HIS A 119 0.85 3.52 -9.09
CA HIS A 119 -0.10 2.46 -9.45
C HIS A 119 -0.76 1.90 -8.20
N ASN A 120 -2.04 1.53 -8.35
CA ASN A 120 -2.92 1.27 -7.21
C ASN A 120 -2.41 0.16 -6.29
N ASP A 121 -1.64 -0.79 -6.80
CA ASP A 121 -1.07 -1.93 -6.09
C ASP A 121 0.28 -1.64 -5.40
N HIS A 122 0.71 -0.38 -5.40
CA HIS A 122 1.95 0.12 -4.77
C HIS A 122 1.70 1.31 -3.81
N ILE A 123 0.42 1.67 -3.59
CA ILE A 123 0.02 2.78 -2.73
C ILE A 123 -1.42 2.59 -2.26
N ASP A 124 -1.68 2.76 -0.97
CA ASP A 124 -2.96 2.35 -0.39
C ASP A 124 -3.58 3.41 0.55
N PRO A 125 -4.86 3.79 0.33
CA PRO A 125 -5.52 4.78 1.15
C PRO A 125 -5.94 4.24 2.52
N PHE A 126 -6.18 2.93 2.68
CA PHE A 126 -6.54 2.35 3.98
C PHE A 126 -5.35 2.38 4.92
N PHE A 127 -4.17 2.02 4.43
CA PHE A 127 -2.95 2.12 5.23
C PHE A 127 -2.58 3.56 5.53
N ALA A 128 -2.73 4.48 4.56
CA ALA A 128 -2.54 5.90 4.83
C ALA A 128 -3.45 6.40 5.95
N LYS A 129 -4.75 6.05 5.91
CA LYS A 129 -5.69 6.40 6.99
C LYS A 129 -5.27 5.81 8.33
N ALA A 130 -4.89 4.53 8.37
CA ALA A 130 -4.51 3.88 9.61
C ALA A 130 -3.25 4.49 10.23
N VAL A 131 -2.24 4.84 9.44
CA VAL A 131 -1.03 5.54 9.93
C VAL A 131 -1.36 6.93 10.45
N LEU A 132 -2.26 7.67 9.79
CA LEU A 132 -2.70 8.99 10.28
C LEU A 132 -3.43 8.90 11.63
N ASP A 133 -4.20 7.84 11.85
CA ASP A 133 -4.98 7.66 13.08
C ASP A 133 -4.15 7.11 14.24
N ASN A 134 -3.26 6.16 13.96
CA ASN A 134 -2.67 5.30 14.98
C ASN A 134 -1.18 5.56 15.24
N CYS A 135 -0.46 6.20 14.31
CA CYS A 135 0.98 6.41 14.42
C CYS A 135 1.32 7.88 14.72
N GLY A 136 2.62 8.15 14.92
CA GLY A 136 3.12 9.49 15.21
C GLY A 136 2.70 10.53 14.15
N PRO A 137 2.47 11.79 14.57
CA PRO A 137 2.10 12.88 13.64
C PRO A 137 3.24 13.24 12.67
N ASP A 138 4.46 12.81 12.98
CA ASP A 138 5.69 13.05 12.25
C ASP A 138 6.04 11.95 11.24
N VAL A 139 5.26 10.85 11.14
CA VAL A 139 5.55 9.78 10.18
C VAL A 139 5.38 10.29 8.74
N PRO A 140 6.44 10.33 7.93
CA PRO A 140 6.40 10.88 6.59
C PRO A 140 5.86 9.86 5.56
N PHE A 141 5.19 10.40 4.54
CA PHE A 141 4.73 9.70 3.34
C PHE A 141 5.63 10.09 2.17
N ILE A 142 6.47 9.16 1.72
CA ILE A 142 7.60 9.45 0.86
C ILE A 142 7.44 8.73 -0.48
N GLY A 143 7.55 9.46 -1.58
CA GLY A 143 7.43 8.87 -2.91
C GLY A 143 7.67 9.87 -4.03
N PRO A 144 7.59 9.43 -5.30
CA PRO A 144 7.63 10.34 -6.43
C PRO A 144 6.42 11.28 -6.41
N LEU A 145 6.51 12.38 -7.18
CA LEU A 145 5.50 13.44 -7.23
C LEU A 145 4.06 12.91 -7.37
N GLU A 146 3.82 11.94 -8.26
CA GLU A 146 2.47 11.42 -8.52
C GLU A 146 1.93 10.57 -7.35
N SER A 147 2.79 9.87 -6.60
CA SER A 147 2.38 9.19 -5.36
C SER A 147 1.99 10.20 -4.28
N VAL A 148 2.76 11.28 -4.15
CA VAL A 148 2.47 12.37 -3.20
C VAL A 148 1.17 13.09 -3.53
N LYS A 149 0.94 13.45 -4.81
CA LYS A 149 -0.34 14.04 -5.24
C LYS A 149 -1.52 13.15 -4.89
N LYS A 150 -1.38 11.84 -5.03
CA LYS A 150 -2.43 10.87 -4.70
C LYS A 150 -2.73 10.82 -3.21
N TRP A 151 -1.70 10.78 -2.36
CA TRP A 151 -1.87 10.88 -0.90
C TRP A 151 -2.56 12.18 -0.48
N ILE A 152 -2.12 13.33 -1.01
CA ILE A 152 -2.76 14.63 -0.74
C ILE A 152 -4.21 14.62 -1.23
N GLY A 153 -4.49 14.06 -2.41
CA GLY A 153 -5.84 13.91 -2.93
C GLY A 153 -6.76 13.04 -2.06
N TRP A 154 -6.19 12.13 -1.25
CA TRP A 154 -6.93 11.35 -0.24
C TRP A 154 -7.05 12.05 1.11
N GLY A 155 -6.36 13.17 1.31
CA GLY A 155 -6.38 13.96 2.55
C GLY A 155 -5.19 13.72 3.48
N VAL A 156 -4.10 13.10 3.03
CA VAL A 156 -2.83 13.12 3.78
C VAL A 156 -2.32 14.57 3.81
N PRO A 157 -1.98 15.12 5.00
CA PRO A 157 -1.47 16.48 5.09
C PRO A 157 -0.18 16.67 4.27
N GLU A 158 -0.09 17.77 3.53
CA GLU A 158 1.06 18.04 2.64
C GLU A 158 2.38 18.13 3.42
N GLU A 159 2.34 18.65 4.65
CA GLU A 159 3.50 18.74 5.55
C GLU A 159 4.04 17.38 5.99
N ARG A 160 3.25 16.31 5.85
CA ARG A 160 3.68 14.91 6.09
C ARG A 160 4.21 14.24 4.83
N CYS A 161 4.12 14.88 3.67
CA CYS A 161 4.55 14.30 2.41
C CYS A 161 5.95 14.76 2.03
N GLN A 162 6.75 13.84 1.50
CA GLN A 162 8.09 14.14 0.97
C GLN A 162 8.21 13.62 -0.46
N ILE A 163 8.36 14.55 -1.40
CA ILE A 163 8.66 14.21 -2.79
C ILE A 163 10.13 13.84 -2.91
N VAL A 164 10.41 12.74 -3.59
CA VAL A 164 11.77 12.31 -3.92
C VAL A 164 11.96 12.08 -5.43
N LYS A 165 13.22 12.14 -5.88
CA LYS A 165 13.65 11.86 -7.26
C LYS A 165 14.94 11.01 -7.28
N PRO A 166 15.24 10.32 -8.39
CA PRO A 166 16.51 9.60 -8.54
C PRO A 166 17.72 10.47 -8.21
N GLY A 167 18.63 9.93 -7.40
CA GLY A 167 19.81 10.62 -6.87
C GLY A 167 19.61 11.21 -5.47
N ASP A 168 18.38 11.35 -4.98
CA ASP A 168 18.14 11.77 -3.60
C ASP A 168 18.58 10.67 -2.63
N VAL A 169 19.07 11.10 -1.46
CA VAL A 169 19.39 10.23 -0.33
C VAL A 169 18.69 10.79 0.89
N ILE A 170 17.82 9.98 1.51
CA ILE A 170 17.05 10.37 2.68
C ILE A 170 17.41 9.48 3.87
N LYS A 171 17.24 10.00 5.08
CA LYS A 171 17.55 9.28 6.31
C LYS A 171 16.31 9.18 7.19
N ILE A 172 15.92 7.95 7.51
CA ILE A 172 14.86 7.63 8.45
C ILE A 172 15.52 6.93 9.63
N LYS A 173 15.69 7.66 10.74
CA LYS A 173 16.41 7.18 11.93
C LYS A 173 17.80 6.59 11.58
N ASP A 174 18.00 5.29 11.78
CA ASP A 174 19.23 4.54 11.51
C ASP A 174 19.32 4.03 10.05
N THR A 175 18.28 4.22 9.24
CA THR A 175 18.21 3.74 7.86
C THR A 175 18.49 4.86 6.87
N THR A 176 19.37 4.59 5.90
CA THR A 176 19.61 5.47 4.74
C THR A 176 18.94 4.87 3.51
N ILE A 177 18.12 5.66 2.82
CA ILE A 177 17.35 5.24 1.65
C ILE A 177 17.88 6.00 0.45
N HIS A 178 18.39 5.26 -0.54
CA HIS A 178 18.86 5.79 -1.81
C HIS A 178 17.75 5.70 -2.84
N VAL A 179 17.38 6.83 -3.43
CA VAL A 179 16.33 6.89 -4.45
C VAL A 179 17.00 6.74 -5.82
N LEU A 180 16.53 5.77 -6.60
CA LEU A 180 17.14 5.38 -7.88
C LEU A 180 16.12 5.45 -9.02
N ASP A 181 16.62 5.37 -10.25
CA ASP A 181 15.78 5.28 -11.44
C ASP A 181 14.90 4.02 -11.42
N SER A 182 13.63 4.20 -11.77
CA SER A 182 12.70 3.10 -12.05
C SER A 182 12.68 2.77 -13.53
N TYR A 183 12.43 1.51 -13.85
CA TYR A 183 12.28 1.02 -15.22
C TYR A 183 10.85 0.56 -15.53
N ASP A 184 9.88 0.89 -14.66
CA ASP A 184 8.48 0.61 -14.94
C ASP A 184 7.94 1.57 -16.01
N ARG A 185 7.91 1.08 -17.25
CA ARG A 185 7.36 1.83 -18.39
C ARG A 185 5.84 1.90 -18.38
N THR A 186 5.16 1.08 -17.57
CA THR A 186 3.70 1.10 -17.50
C THR A 186 3.20 2.40 -16.86
N CYS A 187 3.99 3.02 -15.98
CA CYS A 187 3.77 4.37 -15.48
C CYS A 187 3.72 5.47 -16.56
N LEU A 188 4.44 5.31 -17.68
CA LEU A 188 4.47 6.31 -18.77
C LEU A 188 3.24 6.25 -19.67
N VAL A 189 2.46 5.17 -19.58
CA VAL A 189 1.29 4.91 -20.42
C VAL A 189 0.02 4.75 -19.59
N THR A 190 0.10 4.99 -18.27
CA THR A 190 -1.07 5.21 -17.42
C THR A 190 -1.42 6.69 -17.50
N THR A 191 -2.66 6.99 -17.89
CA THR A 191 -3.17 8.37 -17.90
C THR A 191 -4.54 8.42 -17.24
N GLU A 192 -4.78 9.46 -16.44
CA GLU A 192 -6.10 9.68 -15.86
C GLU A 192 -7.07 10.24 -16.92
N VAL A 193 -8.36 9.97 -16.73
CA VAL A 193 -9.40 10.46 -17.65
C VAL A 193 -9.50 11.97 -17.49
N GLY A 194 -9.04 12.73 -18.48
CA GLY A 194 -9.10 14.20 -18.49
C GLY A 194 -7.74 14.90 -18.49
N GLU A 195 -6.64 14.15 -18.41
CA GLU A 195 -5.30 14.68 -18.71
C GLU A 195 -5.06 14.55 -20.21
N ASP A 196 -4.76 15.67 -20.88
CA ASP A 196 -4.41 15.68 -22.31
C ASP A 196 -3.10 14.89 -22.53
N LEU A 197 -3.08 14.06 -23.58
CA LEU A 197 -1.89 13.36 -24.07
C LEU A 197 -0.97 14.30 -24.87
#